data_AF-A0A8I0H9H8-F1
#
_entry.id   AF-A0A8I0H9H8-F1
#
_cell.length_a   1.000
_cell.length_b   1.000
_cell.length_c   1.000
_cell.angle_alpha   90.00
_cell.angle_beta   90.00
_cell.angle_gamma   90.00
#
_symmetry.space_group_name_H-M   'P 1'
#
loop_
_entity.id
_entity.type
_entity.pdbx_description
1 polymer ?
#
loop_
_entity_poly.entity_id
_entity_poly.type
_entity_poly.pdbx_seq_one_letter_code
_entity_poly.pdbx_strand_id
1 'polypeptide(L)' 'DELKKESFRIDAPDLPNGAASTLHLAITDETGNTAVLEYIDGNLEIHEGKQYQVMTNSPKYELQLAINDYWKEVGGLN' A
#
# COMPACT_ATOMS: atom_id res chain seq x y z
N ASP A 1 2.26 7.85 -13.56
CA ASP A 1 1.98 9.28 -13.79
C ASP A 1 0.50 9.65 -13.84
N GLU A 2 -0.35 8.94 -14.58
CA GLU A 2 -1.78 9.30 -14.66
C GLU A 2 -2.50 9.27 -13.30
N LEU A 3 -2.31 8.23 -12.49
CA LEU A 3 -2.95 8.13 -11.16
C LEU A 3 -2.50 9.25 -10.21
N LYS A 4 -1.25 9.73 -10.34
CA LYS A 4 -0.73 10.87 -9.55
C LYS A 4 -1.44 12.19 -9.86
N LYS A 5 -2.18 12.28 -10.97
CA LYS A 5 -2.97 13.47 -11.32
C LYS A 5 -4.30 13.55 -10.57
N GLU A 6 -4.70 12.46 -9.87
CA GLU A 6 -5.97 12.34 -9.14
C GLU A 6 -7.22 12.77 -9.93
N SER A 7 -7.23 12.59 -11.26
CA SER A 7 -8.39 12.97 -12.09
C SER A 7 -9.63 12.10 -11.85
N PHE A 8 -9.47 10.99 -11.14
CA PHE A 8 -10.52 10.12 -10.62
C PHE A 8 -10.00 9.44 -9.35
N ARG A 9 -10.92 8.93 -8.52
CA ARG A 9 -10.60 8.19 -7.30
C ARG A 9 -11.29 6.83 -7.31
N ILE A 10 -10.66 5.87 -6.66
CA ILE A 10 -11.27 4.56 -6.41
C ILE A 10 -12.04 4.69 -5.11
N ASP A 11 -13.37 4.68 -5.22
CA ASP A 11 -14.26 4.64 -4.06
C ASP A 11 -14.65 3.21 -3.77
N ALA A 12 -14.44 2.77 -2.53
CA ALA A 12 -14.73 1.41 -2.11
C ALA A 12 -16.13 1.39 -1.50
N PRO A 13 -17.01 0.45 -1.90
CA PRO A 13 -18.36 0.40 -1.36
C PRO A 13 -18.33 0.10 0.13
N ASP A 14 -19.33 0.59 0.88
CA ASP A 14 -19.48 0.23 2.29
C ASP A 14 -19.56 -1.30 2.46
N LEU A 15 -18.94 -1.80 3.52
CA LEU A 15 -19.09 -3.20 3.93
C LEU A 15 -20.55 -3.49 4.32
N PRO A 16 -21.01 -4.75 4.33
CA PRO A 16 -22.41 -5.08 4.68
C PRO A 16 -22.87 -4.57 6.06
N ASN A 17 -21.93 -4.26 6.95
CA ASN A 17 -22.18 -3.68 8.28
C ASN A 17 -22.21 -2.14 8.30
N GLY A 18 -22.11 -1.47 7.14
CA GLY A 18 -22.10 -0.01 7.02
C GLY A 18 -20.77 0.66 7.37
N ALA A 19 -19.71 -0.10 7.62
CA ALA A 19 -18.37 0.45 7.79
C ALA A 19 -17.77 0.81 6.43
N ALA A 20 -17.08 1.96 6.37
CA ALA A 20 -16.36 2.37 5.17
C ALA A 20 -15.29 1.33 4.82
N SER A 21 -15.26 0.91 3.56
CA SER A 21 -14.19 0.03 3.08
C SER A 21 -12.89 0.81 2.96
N THR A 22 -11.91 0.47 3.79
CA THR A 22 -10.54 1.00 3.66
C THR A 22 -9.71 -0.01 2.89
N LEU A 23 -9.30 0.35 1.67
CA LEU A 23 -8.53 -0.51 0.79
C LEU A 23 -7.21 0.16 0.37
N HIS A 24 -6.19 -0.67 0.21
CA HIS A 24 -5.00 -0.36 -0.56
C HIS A 24 -4.82 -1.39 -1.67
N LEU A 25 -4.09 -1.01 -2.72
CA LEU A 25 -3.92 -1.83 -3.92
C LEU A 25 -2.44 -1.97 -4.25
N ALA A 26 -2.00 -3.20 -4.54
CA ALA A 26 -0.69 -3.47 -5.11
C ALA A 26 -0.84 -4.02 -6.54
N ILE A 27 -0.09 -3.46 -7.48
CA ILE A 27 -0.05 -3.91 -8.89
C ILE A 27 1.40 -4.17 -9.27
N THR A 28 1.67 -5.35 -9.81
CA THR A 28 3.01 -5.74 -10.29
C THR A 28 2.96 -6.03 -11.78
N ASP A 29 3.90 -5.47 -12.54
CA ASP A 29 4.07 -5.74 -13.97
C ASP A 29 4.98 -6.95 -14.24
N GLU A 30 5.06 -7.36 -15.51
CA GLU A 30 5.89 -8.50 -15.93
C GLU A 30 7.40 -8.30 -15.73
N THR A 31 7.86 -7.06 -15.54
CA THR A 31 9.26 -6.73 -15.26
C THR A 31 9.61 -6.87 -13.78
N GLY A 32 8.60 -7.13 -12.94
CA GLY A 32 8.68 -7.19 -11.49
C GLY A 32 8.66 -5.83 -10.81
N ASN A 33 8.24 -4.76 -11.51
CA ASN A 33 8.02 -3.46 -10.88
C ASN A 33 6.65 -3.45 -10.21
N THR A 34 6.60 -3.03 -8.94
CA THR A 34 5.36 -2.96 -8.17
C THR A 34 5.04 -1.52 -7.81
N ALA A 35 3.77 -1.16 -7.89
CA ALA A 35 3.21 0.04 -7.28
C ALA A 35 2.25 -0.37 -6.15
N VAL A 36 2.46 0.16 -4.94
CA VAL A 36 1.53 0.12 -3.81
C VAL A 36 0.82 1.47 -3.72
N LEU A 37 -0.51 1.45 -3.72
CA LEU A 37 -1.38 2.61 -3.75
C LEU A 37 -2.24 2.62 -2.49
N GLU A 38 -2.14 3.68 -1.69
CA GLU A 38 -2.92 3.88 -0.47
C GLU A 38 -3.63 5.23 -0.52
N TYR A 39 -4.89 5.28 -0.09
CA TYR A 39 -5.59 6.55 0.15
C TYR A 39 -5.52 6.88 1.64
N ILE A 40 -4.67 7.84 2.00
CA ILE A 40 -4.47 8.28 3.38
C ILE A 40 -5.12 9.66 3.53
N ASP A 41 -6.12 9.76 4.41
CA ASP A 41 -6.90 10.97 4.62
C ASP A 41 -7.45 11.59 3.32
N GLY A 42 -7.78 10.72 2.35
CA GLY A 42 -8.32 11.11 1.05
C GLY A 42 -7.27 11.55 0.01
N ASN A 43 -5.98 11.46 0.32
CA ASN A 43 -4.88 11.74 -0.60
C ASN A 43 -4.25 10.42 -1.09
N LEU A 44 -3.91 10.35 -2.38
CA LEU A 44 -3.25 9.18 -2.95
C LEU A 44 -1.74 9.19 -2.65
N GLU A 45 -1.29 8.23 -1.86
CA GLU A 45 0.12 7.92 -1.64
C GLU A 45 0.52 6.71 -2.52
N ILE A 46 1.65 6.82 -3.24
CA ILE A 46 2.14 5.75 -4.14
C ILE A 46 3.59 5.42 -3.81
N HIS A 47 3.86 4.16 -3.52
CA HIS A 47 5.21 3.59 -3.43
C HIS A 47 5.47 2.73 -4.65
N GLU A 48 6.47 3.09 -5.47
CA GLU A 48 6.78 2.38 -6.71
C GLU A 48 8.23 1.90 -6.74
N GLY A 49 8.43 0.64 -7.11
CA GLY A 49 9.76 0.06 -7.25
C GLY A 49 9.75 -1.45 -7.16
N LYS A 50 10.81 -2.08 -7.68
CA LYS A 50 11.00 -3.54 -7.66
C LYS A 50 11.19 -4.10 -6.24
N GLN A 51 11.59 -3.27 -5.29
CA GLN A 51 11.79 -3.66 -3.89
C GLN A 51 10.48 -3.89 -3.11
N TYR A 52 9.34 -3.38 -3.61
CA TYR A 52 8.06 -3.47 -2.92
C TYR A 52 7.32 -4.75 -3.30
N GLN A 53 7.79 -5.88 -2.76
CA GLN A 53 7.29 -7.23 -3.11
C GLN A 53 6.28 -7.81 -2.12
N VAL A 54 6.13 -7.18 -0.96
CA VAL A 54 5.24 -7.62 0.11
C VAL A 54 4.39 -6.44 0.55
N MET A 55 3.10 -6.66 0.76
CA MET A 55 2.12 -5.74 1.34
C MET A 55 1.20 -6.53 2.27
N THR A 56 0.90 -5.99 3.45
CA THR A 56 -0.07 -6.55 4.41
C THR A 56 -1.24 -5.59 4.59
N ASN A 57 -1.96 -5.58 5.72
CA ASN A 57 -3.16 -4.74 5.89
C ASN A 57 -2.88 -3.41 6.60
N SER A 58 -2.12 -3.40 7.69
CA SER A 58 -1.90 -2.22 8.52
C SER A 58 -0.59 -2.35 9.29
N PRO A 59 0.09 -1.25 9.64
CA PRO A 59 -0.23 0.17 9.41
C PRO A 59 -0.03 0.63 7.95
N LYS A 60 -0.04 1.94 7.65
CA LYS A 60 0.34 2.46 6.33
C LYS A 60 1.69 1.90 5.87
N TYR A 61 1.88 1.75 4.57
CA TYR A 61 2.98 1.00 3.98
C TYR A 61 4.36 1.51 4.41
N GLU A 62 4.56 2.83 4.50
CA GLU A 62 5.79 3.42 5.02
C GLU A 62 6.17 2.90 6.43
N LEU A 63 5.18 2.73 7.32
CA LEU A 63 5.41 2.19 8.65
C LEU A 63 5.62 0.67 8.62
N GLN A 64 4.96 -0.05 7.71
CA GLN A 64 5.25 -1.47 7.49
C GLN A 64 6.73 -1.67 7.08
N LEU A 65 7.26 -0.81 6.21
CA LEU A 65 8.67 -0.83 5.80
C LEU A 65 9.60 -0.60 7.00
N ALA A 66 9.33 0.41 7.82
CA ALA A 66 10.13 0.71 9.00
C ALA A 66 10.14 -0.46 10.02
N ILE A 67 8.98 -1.09 10.25
CA ILE A 67 8.87 -2.27 11.12
C ILE A 67 9.65 -3.45 10.54
N ASN A 68 9.54 -3.67 9.23
CA ASN A 68 10.27 -4.72 8.54
C ASN A 68 11.78 -4.50 8.62
N ASP A 69 12.26 -3.26 8.48
CA ASP A 69 13.67 -2.94 8.58
C ASP A 69 14.23 -3.19 9.98
N TYR A 70 13.47 -2.87 11.03
CA TYR A 70 13.81 -3.28 12.40
C TYR A 70 13.96 -4.81 12.51
N TRP A 71 13.01 -5.58 12.00
CA TRP A 71 13.05 -7.05 12.10
C TRP A 71 14.20 -7.67 11.29
N LYS A 72 14.58 -7.07 10.16
CA LYS A 72 15.77 -7.46 9.41
C LYS A 72 17.05 -7.23 10.21
N GLU A 73 17.15 -6.11 10.93
CA GLU A 73 18.33 -5.79 11.74
C GLU A 73 18.54 -6.81 12.87
N VAL A 74 17.46 -7.23 13.54
CA VAL A 74 17.53 -8.25 14.59
C VAL A 74 17.60 -9.69 14.07
N GLY A 75 17.60 -9.88 12.74
CA GLY A 75 17.74 -11.19 12.09
C GLY A 75 16.47 -12.04 12.04
N GLY A 76 15.29 -11.45 12.30
CA GLY A 76 14.00 -12.15 12.23
C GLY A 76 13.83 -13.31 13.22
N LEU A 77 14.66 -13.38 14.26
CA LEU A 77 14.62 -14.43 15.28
C LEU A 77 13.67 -14.03 16.41
N ASN A 78 12.53 -14.73 16.49
CA ASN A 78 11.72 -14.90 17.70
C ASN A 78 11.47 -16.40 17.92
#